data_AF-A0A6M1UCL1-F1
#
_entry.id   AF-A0A6M1UCL1-F1
#
_cell.length_a   1.000
_cell.length_b   1.000
_cell.length_c   1.000
_cell.angle_alpha   90.00
_cell.angle_beta   90.00
_cell.angle_gamma   90.00
#
_symmetry.space_group_name_H-M   'P 1'
#
loop_
_entity.id
_entity.type
_entity.pdbx_description
1 polymer ?
#
loop_
_entity_poly.entity_id
_entity_poly.type
_entity_poly.pdbx_seq_one_letter_code
_entity_poly.pdbx_strand_id
1 'polypeptide(L)'
;MTFGEVVRRYRERENLTVTECALRTGINRSVWSRIESGDIRRPGLSTSRAIASALAIPYEQVILYYLDNSQRGETLKKLLHEAVLHTNRDIVRKAALKLLETPKMNSFLTLDYLLQLARETEKPEIKLSLLNVIIEYTKKHGIPFYLAKALFEQYQAERDDFSRLEETYRKGKELLHYIEYLQPDERIAAYYRLGIHAYVLDYYGDSIELCSKGLREDQEDSKMKASALITIISSYLYLGDLILADYYLPQYESSAYADFRAKHLRAFILAKKGRYEEAIDLYKASMEEATQLGRISIAHDILEVCMETGRNDIIEELIQSEHTFLPLGNIDHPNKVKNTAAYYQRKGMCLLSVGQVDEGIDSLIQALSYYRQIGRHERVTECICHILEYHRQNHKNLSIEYLEKITQIIDNRIR
;
A
#
# COMPACT_ATOMS: atom_id res chain seq x y z
N MET A 1 -11.25 -3.15 -41.44
CA MET A 1 -12.62 -2.69 -41.22
C MET A 1 -12.57 -1.18 -40.99
N THR A 2 -13.32 -0.39 -41.74
CA THR A 2 -13.37 1.09 -41.58
C THR A 2 -14.30 1.49 -40.44
N PHE A 3 -14.17 2.72 -39.90
CA PHE A 3 -15.13 3.24 -38.92
C PHE A 3 -16.55 3.27 -39.49
N GLY A 4 -16.69 3.63 -40.77
CA GLY A 4 -17.97 3.61 -41.48
C GLY A 4 -18.64 2.23 -41.50
N GLU A 5 -17.88 1.16 -41.72
CA GLU A 5 -18.39 -0.22 -41.66
C GLU A 5 -18.87 -0.60 -40.26
N VAL A 6 -18.17 -0.17 -39.20
CA VAL A 6 -18.59 -0.41 -37.81
C VAL A 6 -19.89 0.33 -37.52
N VAL A 7 -19.97 1.61 -37.87
CA VAL A 7 -21.17 2.44 -37.69
C VAL A 7 -22.37 1.83 -38.41
N ARG A 8 -22.18 1.45 -39.68
CA ARG A 8 -23.23 0.82 -40.49
C ARG A 8 -23.71 -0.49 -39.86
N ARG A 9 -22.80 -1.35 -39.42
CA ARG A 9 -23.15 -2.63 -38.79
C ARG A 9 -23.97 -2.45 -37.52
N TYR A 10 -23.61 -1.50 -36.66
CA TYR A 10 -24.37 -1.22 -35.43
C TYR A 10 -25.73 -0.58 -35.73
N ARG A 11 -25.81 0.34 -36.70
CA ARG A 11 -27.08 0.91 -37.15
C ARG A 11 -28.04 -0.16 -37.68
N GLU A 12 -27.55 -1.05 -38.54
CA GLU A 12 -28.35 -2.12 -39.14
C GLU A 12 -28.82 -3.14 -38.10
N ARG A 13 -27.99 -3.46 -37.10
CA ARG A 13 -28.39 -4.32 -35.97
C ARG A 13 -29.56 -3.75 -35.16
N GLU A 14 -29.57 -2.44 -34.96
CA GLU A 14 -30.63 -1.73 -34.24
C GLU A 14 -31.83 -1.39 -35.14
N ASN A 15 -31.84 -1.84 -36.40
CA ASN A 15 -32.87 -1.54 -37.41
C ASN A 15 -33.14 -0.04 -37.62
N LEU A 16 -32.12 0.80 -37.46
CA LEU A 16 -32.27 2.25 -37.58
C LEU A 16 -31.97 2.73 -39.01
N THR A 17 -32.72 3.75 -39.45
CA THR A 17 -32.44 4.46 -40.70
C THR A 17 -31.38 5.54 -40.49
N VAL A 18 -30.68 5.90 -41.57
CA VAL A 18 -29.71 7.02 -41.58
C VAL A 18 -30.35 8.34 -41.12
N THR A 19 -31.63 8.55 -41.43
CA THR A 19 -32.38 9.75 -41.02
C THR A 19 -32.63 9.78 -39.52
N GLU A 20 -33.02 8.65 -38.92
CA GLU A 20 -33.22 8.56 -37.46
C GLU A 20 -31.91 8.77 -36.69
N CYS A 21 -30.81 8.18 -37.18
CA CYS A 21 -29.50 8.37 -36.55
C CYS A 21 -28.98 9.81 -36.68
N ALA A 22 -29.20 10.45 -37.83
CA ALA A 22 -28.87 11.86 -38.03
C ALA A 22 -29.63 12.76 -37.04
N LEU A 23 -30.92 12.49 -36.82
CA LEU A 23 -31.74 13.23 -35.86
C LEU A 23 -31.25 13.01 -34.42
N ARG A 24 -30.98 11.75 -34.03
CA ARG A 24 -30.51 11.41 -32.68
C ARG A 24 -29.16 12.02 -32.32
N THR A 25 -28.28 12.20 -33.30
CA THR A 25 -26.91 12.70 -33.07
C THR A 25 -26.74 14.20 -33.36
N GLY A 26 -27.72 14.85 -33.98
CA GLY A 26 -27.58 16.20 -34.51
C GLY A 26 -26.61 16.31 -35.69
N ILE A 27 -26.19 15.17 -36.27
CA ILE A 27 -25.28 15.13 -37.42
C ILE A 27 -26.10 15.18 -38.70
N ASN A 28 -25.70 16.04 -39.64
CA ASN A 28 -26.40 16.15 -40.92
C ASN A 28 -26.45 14.80 -41.66
N ARG A 29 -27.61 14.43 -42.23
CA ARG A 29 -27.84 13.18 -42.98
C ARG A 29 -26.79 12.93 -44.07
N SER A 30 -26.34 13.99 -44.76
CA SER A 30 -25.29 13.89 -45.79
C SER A 30 -23.91 13.56 -45.22
N VAL A 31 -23.60 14.02 -43.99
CA VAL A 31 -22.37 13.68 -43.28
C VAL A 31 -22.43 12.23 -42.80
N TRP A 32 -23.58 11.81 -42.26
CA TRP A 32 -23.79 10.42 -41.85
C TRP A 32 -23.60 9.43 -43.01
N SER A 33 -24.25 9.69 -44.15
CA SER A 33 -24.13 8.85 -45.34
C SER A 33 -22.68 8.76 -45.84
N ARG A 34 -21.93 9.87 -45.79
CA ARG A 34 -20.50 9.90 -46.18
C ARG A 34 -19.58 9.19 -45.18
N ILE A 35 -19.96 9.12 -43.90
CA ILE A 35 -19.23 8.34 -42.91
C ILE A 35 -19.42 6.85 -43.19
N GLU A 36 -20.66 6.38 -43.39
CA GLU A 36 -20.95 4.96 -43.67
C GLU A 36 -20.41 4.48 -45.02
N SER A 37 -20.39 5.33 -46.06
CA SER A 37 -19.79 5.00 -47.35
C SER A 37 -18.27 4.96 -47.32
N GLY A 38 -17.64 5.49 -46.27
CA GLY A 38 -16.19 5.60 -46.16
C GLY A 38 -15.58 6.81 -46.87
N ASP A 39 -16.41 7.74 -47.38
CA ASP A 39 -15.94 9.03 -47.93
C ASP A 39 -15.32 9.89 -46.83
N ILE A 40 -15.94 9.92 -45.64
CA ILE A 40 -15.37 10.50 -44.42
C ILE A 40 -14.76 9.37 -43.60
N ARG A 41 -13.47 9.10 -43.84
CA ARG A 41 -12.74 8.00 -43.18
C ARG A 41 -12.45 8.26 -41.69
N ARG A 42 -12.39 9.54 -41.28
CA ARG A 42 -12.01 9.98 -39.93
C ARG A 42 -12.84 11.19 -39.50
N PRO A 43 -14.08 10.97 -39.02
CA PRO A 43 -14.83 12.05 -38.39
C PRO A 43 -14.10 12.63 -37.17
N GLY A 44 -14.49 13.81 -36.71
CA GLY A 44 -13.96 14.37 -35.46
C GLY A 44 -14.26 13.45 -34.27
N LEU A 45 -13.45 13.49 -33.21
CA LEU A 45 -13.69 12.67 -32.02
C LEU A 45 -15.03 13.00 -31.34
N SER A 46 -15.45 14.26 -31.34
CA SER A 46 -16.77 14.69 -30.86
C SER A 46 -17.90 14.06 -31.68
N THR A 47 -17.81 14.12 -33.01
CA THR A 47 -18.75 13.48 -33.93
C THR A 47 -18.78 11.96 -33.72
N SER A 48 -17.63 11.34 -33.55
CA SER A 48 -17.51 9.89 -33.34
C SER A 48 -18.09 9.46 -32.00
N ARG A 49 -17.91 10.26 -30.95
CA ARG A 49 -18.54 10.04 -29.64
C ARG A 49 -20.06 10.14 -29.73
N ALA A 50 -20.58 11.16 -30.42
CA ALA A 50 -22.02 11.31 -30.62
C ALA A 50 -22.63 10.11 -31.36
N ILE A 51 -21.97 9.65 -32.43
CA ILE A 51 -22.35 8.44 -33.17
C ILE A 51 -22.33 7.21 -32.26
N ALA A 52 -21.25 7.03 -31.51
CA ALA A 52 -21.09 5.87 -30.64
C ALA A 52 -22.14 5.82 -29.54
N SER A 53 -22.45 6.97 -28.93
CA SER A 53 -23.50 7.08 -27.92
C SER A 53 -24.88 6.75 -28.50
N ALA A 54 -25.23 7.27 -29.68
CA ALA A 54 -26.55 7.04 -30.28
C ALA A 54 -26.76 5.62 -30.80
N LEU A 55 -25.68 4.90 -31.14
CA LEU A 55 -25.72 3.52 -31.62
C LEU A 55 -25.27 2.48 -30.57
N ALA A 56 -25.07 2.91 -29.33
CA ALA A 56 -24.52 2.06 -28.25
C ALA A 56 -23.23 1.32 -28.65
N ILE A 57 -22.39 1.94 -29.48
CA ILE A 57 -21.07 1.40 -29.83
C ILE A 57 -20.17 1.60 -28.61
N PRO A 58 -19.50 0.54 -28.10
CA PRO A 58 -18.56 0.69 -27.00
C PRO A 58 -17.49 1.72 -27.34
N TYR A 59 -17.32 2.73 -26.48
CA TYR A 59 -16.40 3.84 -26.75
C TYR A 59 -14.95 3.37 -26.91
N GLU A 60 -14.61 2.28 -26.24
CA GLU A 60 -13.38 1.51 -26.40
C GLU A 60 -13.05 1.19 -27.87
N GLN A 61 -14.03 0.73 -28.65
CA GLN A 61 -13.83 0.42 -30.07
C GLN A 61 -13.54 1.67 -30.89
N VAL A 62 -14.16 2.80 -30.52
CA VAL A 62 -13.92 4.09 -31.17
C VAL A 62 -12.48 4.52 -30.93
N ILE A 63 -12.03 4.53 -29.67
CA ILE A 63 -10.66 4.90 -29.31
C ILE A 63 -9.65 3.99 -30.02
N LEU A 64 -9.86 2.67 -30.00
CA LEU A 64 -8.98 1.71 -30.67
C LEU A 64 -8.84 1.98 -32.17
N TYR A 65 -9.95 2.25 -32.87
CA TYR A 65 -9.92 2.61 -34.28
C TYR A 65 -9.04 3.84 -34.54
N TYR A 66 -9.24 4.91 -33.76
CA TYR A 66 -8.46 6.13 -33.92
C TYR A 66 -7.00 5.95 -33.53
N LEU A 67 -6.72 5.17 -32.48
CA LEU A 67 -5.37 4.83 -32.08
C LEU A 67 -4.66 4.11 -33.23
N ASP A 68 -5.23 3.04 -33.78
CA ASP A 68 -4.61 2.23 -34.84
C ASP A 68 -4.29 3.04 -36.09
N ASN A 69 -5.11 4.05 -36.40
CA ASN A 69 -4.99 4.85 -37.61
C ASN A 69 -4.22 6.18 -37.42
N SER A 70 -3.90 6.59 -36.19
CA SER A 70 -3.23 7.87 -35.92
C SER A 70 -1.71 7.71 -35.81
N GLN A 71 -0.97 8.70 -36.35
CA GLN A 71 0.49 8.80 -36.24
C GLN A 71 0.95 10.18 -35.74
N ARG A 72 0.03 11.12 -35.53
CA ARG A 72 0.35 12.47 -35.04
C ARG A 72 0.36 12.45 -33.52
N GLY A 73 1.49 12.83 -32.91
CA GLY A 73 1.66 12.82 -31.45
C GLY A 73 0.55 13.55 -30.70
N GLU A 74 0.16 14.73 -31.17
CA GLU A 74 -0.90 15.52 -30.53
C GLU A 74 -2.28 14.83 -30.57
N THR A 75 -2.57 14.10 -31.64
CA THR A 75 -3.80 13.28 -31.71
C THR A 75 -3.71 12.10 -30.75
N LEU A 76 -2.55 11.45 -30.64
CA LEU A 76 -2.34 10.34 -29.73
C LEU A 76 -2.41 10.77 -28.26
N LYS A 77 -1.89 11.95 -27.90
CA LYS A 77 -2.06 12.54 -26.54
C LYS A 77 -3.54 12.72 -26.20
N LYS A 78 -4.32 13.30 -27.11
CA LYS A 78 -5.77 13.44 -26.92
C LYS A 78 -6.47 12.09 -26.74
N LEU A 79 -6.13 11.09 -27.55
CA LEU A 79 -6.67 9.74 -27.43
C LEU A 79 -6.27 9.06 -26.12
N LEU A 80 -5.07 9.31 -25.61
CA LEU A 80 -4.64 8.80 -24.31
C LEU A 80 -5.43 9.43 -23.17
N HIS A 81 -5.63 10.76 -23.18
CA HIS A 81 -6.49 11.42 -22.18
C HIS A 81 -7.91 10.85 -22.19
N GLU A 82 -8.49 10.67 -23.38
CA GLU A 82 -9.80 10.03 -23.54
C GLU A 82 -9.82 8.60 -22.98
N ALA A 83 -8.75 7.83 -23.20
CA ALA A 83 -8.63 6.47 -22.69
C ALA A 83 -8.56 6.45 -21.15
N VAL A 84 -7.78 7.34 -20.54
CA VAL A 84 -7.63 7.46 -19.07
C VAL A 84 -8.98 7.79 -18.41
N LEU A 85 -9.78 8.66 -19.03
CA LEU A 85 -11.07 9.08 -18.50
C LEU A 85 -12.15 8.01 -18.63
N HIS A 86 -12.25 7.39 -19.81
CA HIS A 86 -13.46 6.69 -20.23
C HIS A 86 -13.29 5.20 -20.54
N THR A 87 -12.07 4.64 -20.40
CA THR A 87 -11.82 3.24 -20.79
C THR A 87 -11.07 2.46 -19.73
N ASN A 88 -10.65 1.24 -20.11
CA ASN A 88 -9.91 0.30 -19.27
C ASN A 88 -8.38 0.43 -19.43
N ARG A 89 -7.67 -0.29 -18.56
CA ARG A 89 -6.20 -0.28 -18.49
C ARG A 89 -5.49 -0.73 -19.77
N ASP A 90 -6.09 -1.60 -20.58
CA ASP A 90 -5.44 -2.18 -21.76
C ASP A 90 -5.40 -1.17 -22.92
N ILE A 91 -6.45 -0.35 -23.05
CA ILE A 91 -6.50 0.72 -24.04
C ILE A 91 -5.54 1.85 -23.66
N VAL A 92 -5.48 2.20 -22.37
CA VAL A 92 -4.49 3.16 -21.85
C VAL A 92 -3.07 2.66 -22.14
N ARG A 93 -2.78 1.38 -21.85
CA ARG A 93 -1.48 0.75 -22.16
C ARG A 93 -1.14 0.89 -23.64
N LYS A 94 -2.07 0.50 -24.53
CA LYS A 94 -1.88 0.56 -25.98
C LYS A 94 -1.65 1.99 -26.48
N ALA A 95 -2.41 2.96 -25.96
CA ALA A 95 -2.28 4.36 -26.32
C ALA A 95 -0.92 4.95 -25.88
N ALA A 96 -0.51 4.69 -24.63
CA ALA A 96 0.75 5.17 -24.09
C ALA A 96 1.96 4.58 -24.83
N LEU A 97 1.94 3.27 -25.11
CA LEU A 97 3.01 2.60 -25.88
C LEU A 97 3.11 3.18 -27.30
N LYS A 98 1.97 3.35 -27.98
CA LYS A 98 1.96 3.93 -29.32
C LYS A 98 2.50 5.36 -29.35
N LEU A 99 2.27 6.14 -28.30
CA LEU A 99 2.83 7.48 -28.15
C LEU A 99 4.36 7.45 -28.06
N LEU A 100 4.93 6.52 -27.29
CA LEU A 100 6.37 6.33 -27.13
C LEU A 100 7.06 5.80 -28.40
N GLU A 101 6.37 4.97 -29.17
CA GLU A 101 6.89 4.38 -30.41
C GLU A 101 6.75 5.29 -31.63
N THR A 102 6.10 6.46 -31.49
CA THR A 102 5.88 7.38 -32.61
C THR A 102 7.19 8.10 -32.98
N PRO A 103 7.76 7.89 -34.20
CA PRO A 103 9.10 8.38 -34.54
C PRO A 103 9.28 9.90 -34.52
N LYS A 104 8.17 10.65 -34.65
CA LYS A 104 8.18 12.12 -34.66
C LYS A 104 8.16 12.72 -33.25
N MET A 105 8.02 11.91 -32.20
CA MET A 105 8.01 12.39 -30.83
C MET A 105 9.38 12.22 -30.19
N ASN A 106 9.78 13.19 -29.38
CA ASN A 106 10.94 13.06 -28.53
C ASN A 106 10.59 12.12 -27.36
N SER A 107 11.26 10.98 -27.25
CA SER A 107 10.99 9.98 -26.22
C SER A 107 11.05 10.55 -24.81
N PHE A 108 11.99 11.46 -24.50
CA PHE A 108 12.09 12.08 -23.17
C PHE A 108 10.89 12.96 -22.87
N LEU A 109 10.46 13.82 -23.80
CA LEU A 109 9.25 14.64 -23.62
C LEU A 109 7.99 13.78 -23.51
N THR A 110 7.93 12.65 -24.19
CA THR A 110 6.82 11.69 -24.08
C THR A 110 6.82 11.01 -22.71
N LEU A 111 7.98 10.55 -22.23
CA LEU A 111 8.11 9.93 -20.91
C LEU A 111 7.74 10.91 -19.79
N ASP A 112 8.18 12.16 -19.90
CA ASP A 112 7.82 13.22 -18.96
C ASP A 112 6.30 13.43 -18.88
N TYR A 113 5.67 13.55 -20.05
CA TYR A 113 4.23 13.68 -20.17
C TYR A 113 3.48 12.47 -19.58
N LEU A 114 3.92 11.24 -19.85
CA LEU A 114 3.30 10.04 -19.31
C LEU A 114 3.44 9.93 -17.79
N LEU A 115 4.61 10.30 -17.25
CA LEU A 115 4.85 10.31 -15.82
C LEU A 115 3.97 11.35 -15.11
N GLN A 116 3.86 12.55 -15.68
CA GLN A 116 2.97 13.58 -15.18
C GLN A 116 1.50 13.14 -15.21
N LEU A 117 1.06 12.55 -16.32
CA LEU A 117 -0.29 12.02 -16.45
C LEU A 117 -0.57 10.91 -15.42
N ALA A 118 0.41 10.04 -15.16
CA ALA A 118 0.29 9.01 -14.13
C ALA A 118 0.12 9.63 -12.73
N ARG A 119 0.88 10.68 -12.40
CA ARG A 119 0.77 11.39 -11.12
C ARG A 119 -0.59 12.04 -10.91
N GLU A 120 -1.14 12.64 -11.95
CA GLU A 120 -2.45 13.30 -11.95
C GLU A 120 -3.64 12.31 -11.97
N THR A 121 -3.40 11.04 -12.32
CA THR A 121 -4.46 10.03 -12.40
C THR A 121 -4.87 9.55 -11.02
N GLU A 122 -6.15 9.73 -10.66
CA GLU A 122 -6.69 9.26 -9.38
C GLU A 122 -6.93 7.74 -9.34
N LYS A 123 -7.36 7.14 -10.46
CA LYS A 123 -7.68 5.70 -10.55
C LYS A 123 -6.40 4.85 -10.42
N PRO A 124 -6.22 4.06 -9.35
CA PRO A 124 -4.98 3.31 -9.10
C PRO A 124 -4.61 2.35 -10.24
N GLU A 125 -5.61 1.62 -10.77
CA GLU A 125 -5.41 0.66 -11.86
C GLU A 125 -4.86 1.33 -13.14
N ILE A 126 -5.33 2.54 -13.45
CA ILE A 126 -4.89 3.29 -14.64
C ILE A 126 -3.51 3.90 -14.40
N LYS A 127 -3.27 4.45 -13.21
CA LYS A 127 -1.95 4.94 -12.79
C LYS A 127 -0.89 3.84 -12.93
N LEU A 128 -1.15 2.66 -12.38
CA LEU A 128 -0.24 1.51 -12.49
C LEU A 128 -0.06 1.04 -13.94
N SER A 129 -1.10 1.07 -14.76
CA SER A 129 -0.97 0.76 -16.19
C SER A 129 -0.02 1.70 -16.92
N LEU A 130 -0.11 3.02 -16.67
CA LEU A 130 0.80 4.02 -17.22
C LEU A 130 2.24 3.82 -16.73
N LEU A 131 2.42 3.62 -15.43
CA LEU A 131 3.75 3.40 -14.84
C LEU A 131 4.41 2.14 -15.39
N ASN A 132 3.67 1.05 -15.55
CA ASN A 132 4.18 -0.19 -16.15
C ASN A 132 4.66 0.02 -17.59
N VAL A 133 3.95 0.81 -18.41
CA VAL A 133 4.42 1.15 -19.76
C VAL A 133 5.74 1.92 -19.72
N ILE A 134 5.85 2.90 -18.82
CA ILE A 134 7.08 3.68 -18.64
C ILE A 134 8.23 2.77 -18.20
N ILE A 135 8.00 1.88 -17.22
CA ILE A 135 9.00 0.94 -16.71
C ILE A 135 9.46 -0.03 -17.81
N GLU A 136 8.53 -0.68 -18.51
CA GLU A 136 8.85 -1.62 -19.60
C GLU A 136 9.66 -0.95 -20.70
N TYR A 137 9.25 0.26 -21.14
CA TYR A 137 9.95 1.00 -22.17
C TYR A 137 11.34 1.46 -21.71
N THR A 138 11.45 2.07 -20.54
CA THR A 138 12.72 2.60 -20.03
C THR A 138 13.73 1.51 -19.72
N LYS A 139 13.29 0.34 -19.21
CA LYS A 139 14.13 -0.86 -19.07
C LYS A 139 14.67 -1.33 -20.43
N LYS A 140 13.79 -1.47 -21.43
CA LYS A 140 14.17 -1.92 -22.78
C LYS A 140 15.15 -0.99 -23.47
N HIS A 141 15.02 0.32 -23.23
CA HIS A 141 15.79 1.35 -23.92
C HIS A 141 16.96 1.93 -23.09
N GLY A 142 17.19 1.43 -21.87
CA GLY A 142 18.30 1.88 -21.02
C GLY A 142 18.18 3.34 -20.58
N ILE A 143 17.01 3.77 -20.12
CA ILE A 143 16.73 5.15 -19.69
C ILE A 143 16.53 5.19 -18.16
N PRO A 144 17.62 5.16 -17.37
CA PRO A 144 17.54 4.92 -15.93
C PRO A 144 16.84 6.03 -15.14
N PHE A 145 16.90 7.29 -15.59
CA PHE A 145 16.24 8.41 -14.92
C PHE A 145 14.72 8.22 -14.81
N TYR A 146 14.05 7.94 -15.93
CA TYR A 146 12.61 7.71 -15.94
C TYR A 146 12.24 6.35 -15.33
N LEU A 147 13.14 5.36 -15.42
CA LEU A 147 12.95 4.09 -14.74
C LEU A 147 12.89 4.27 -13.22
N ALA A 148 13.86 4.99 -12.63
CA ALA A 148 13.89 5.26 -11.19
C ALA A 148 12.62 6.00 -10.73
N LYS A 149 12.23 7.06 -11.47
CA LYS A 149 11.00 7.82 -11.18
C LYS A 149 9.77 6.93 -11.22
N ALA A 150 9.61 6.12 -12.26
CA ALA A 150 8.43 5.27 -12.40
C ALA A 150 8.38 4.13 -11.37
N LEU A 151 9.53 3.52 -11.03
CA LEU A 151 9.62 2.53 -9.95
C LEU A 151 9.26 3.15 -8.60
N PHE A 152 9.72 4.38 -8.32
CA PHE A 152 9.37 5.08 -7.09
C PHE A 152 7.88 5.40 -7.01
N GLU A 153 7.28 5.94 -8.07
CA GLU A 153 5.83 6.20 -8.13
C GLU A 153 5.00 4.91 -8.03
N GLN A 154 5.45 3.82 -8.66
CA GLN A 154 4.78 2.51 -8.55
C GLN A 154 4.81 2.02 -7.11
N TYR A 155 5.98 2.05 -6.47
CA TYR A 155 6.11 1.68 -5.07
C TYR A 155 5.20 2.53 -4.18
N GLN A 156 5.13 3.85 -4.41
CA GLN A 156 4.25 4.73 -3.65
C GLN A 156 2.76 4.41 -3.83
N ALA A 157 2.35 4.02 -5.04
CA ALA A 157 0.95 3.65 -5.31
C ALA A 157 0.56 2.29 -4.73
N GLU A 158 1.49 1.34 -4.66
CA GLU A 158 1.22 -0.04 -4.20
C GLU A 158 1.47 -0.24 -2.70
N ARG A 159 2.31 0.58 -2.04
CA ARG A 159 2.71 0.38 -0.63
C ARG A 159 1.57 0.50 0.38
N ASP A 160 0.45 1.10 -0.03
CA ASP A 160 -0.74 1.24 0.81
C ASP A 160 -1.75 0.09 0.57
N ASP A 161 -1.45 -0.89 -0.29
CA ASP A 161 -2.17 -2.18 -0.37
C ASP A 161 -1.63 -3.15 0.69
N PHE A 162 -2.33 -3.20 1.82
CA PHE A 162 -1.89 -3.92 3.01
C PHE A 162 -1.96 -5.44 2.87
N SER A 163 -2.72 -5.93 1.89
CA SER A 163 -2.85 -7.38 1.63
C SER A 163 -1.62 -7.97 0.96
N ARG A 164 -0.74 -7.11 0.40
CA ARG A 164 0.41 -7.51 -0.42
C ARG A 164 1.73 -6.87 0.02
N LEU A 165 1.82 -6.42 1.28
CA LEU A 165 2.98 -5.68 1.79
C LEU A 165 4.32 -6.32 1.45
N GLU A 166 4.48 -7.63 1.71
CA GLU A 166 5.74 -8.31 1.45
C GLU A 166 6.09 -8.37 -0.05
N GLU A 167 5.10 -8.61 -0.91
CA GLU A 167 5.30 -8.59 -2.37
C GLU A 167 5.69 -7.19 -2.85
N THR A 168 4.98 -6.16 -2.37
CA THR A 168 5.25 -4.76 -2.71
C THR A 168 6.64 -4.33 -2.22
N TYR A 169 7.05 -4.75 -1.02
CA TYR A 169 8.39 -4.49 -0.50
C TYR A 169 9.47 -5.12 -1.39
N ARG A 170 9.33 -6.41 -1.72
CA ARG A 170 10.29 -7.13 -2.57
C ARG A 170 10.43 -6.48 -3.95
N LYS A 171 9.33 -6.08 -4.57
CA LYS A 171 9.35 -5.32 -5.84
C LYS A 171 9.97 -3.93 -5.66
N GLY A 172 9.61 -3.23 -4.59
CA GLY A 172 10.12 -1.90 -4.27
C GLY A 172 11.63 -1.85 -4.11
N LYS A 173 12.28 -2.94 -3.66
CA LYS A 173 13.75 -3.03 -3.60
C LYS A 173 14.43 -2.90 -4.96
N GLU A 174 13.73 -3.14 -6.08
CA GLU A 174 14.29 -2.90 -7.42
C GLU A 174 14.73 -1.44 -7.59
N LEU A 175 13.99 -0.49 -6.98
CA LEU A 175 14.32 0.94 -7.01
C LEU A 175 15.74 1.22 -6.50
N LEU A 176 16.24 0.44 -5.54
CA LEU A 176 17.55 0.65 -4.93
C LEU A 176 18.71 0.57 -5.94
N HIS A 177 18.54 -0.16 -7.06
CA HIS A 177 19.52 -0.22 -8.13
C HIS A 177 19.60 1.06 -8.98
N TYR A 178 18.56 1.88 -8.94
CA TYR A 178 18.43 3.11 -9.73
C TYR A 178 18.26 4.36 -8.86
N ILE A 179 18.48 4.24 -7.55
CA ILE A 179 18.15 5.26 -6.57
C ILE A 179 18.97 6.55 -6.74
N GLU A 180 20.18 6.46 -7.28
CA GLU A 180 21.06 7.60 -7.56
C GLU A 180 20.48 8.54 -8.63
N TYR A 181 19.55 8.07 -9.46
CA TYR A 181 18.88 8.87 -10.48
C TYR A 181 17.67 9.67 -9.95
N LEU A 182 17.25 9.42 -8.70
CA LEU A 182 16.23 10.24 -8.04
C LEU A 182 16.82 11.56 -7.56
N GLN A 183 15.96 12.58 -7.43
CA GLN A 183 16.35 13.82 -6.77
C GLN A 183 16.59 13.56 -5.27
N PRO A 184 17.42 14.36 -4.58
CA PRO A 184 17.75 14.13 -3.16
C PRO A 184 16.53 13.90 -2.26
N ASP A 185 15.49 14.74 -2.36
CA ASP A 185 14.28 14.61 -1.54
C ASP A 185 13.51 13.31 -1.81
N GLU A 186 13.43 12.91 -3.08
CA GLU A 186 12.78 11.65 -3.49
C GLU A 186 13.60 10.43 -3.02
N ARG A 187 14.92 10.52 -3.09
CA ARG A 187 15.84 9.47 -2.65
C ARG A 187 15.76 9.28 -1.14
N ILE A 188 15.80 10.37 -0.36
CA ILE A 188 15.61 10.35 1.09
C ILE A 188 14.25 9.74 1.44
N ALA A 189 13.18 10.19 0.75
CA ALA A 189 11.85 9.64 0.93
C ALA A 189 11.76 8.14 0.60
N ALA A 190 12.43 7.69 -0.47
CA ALA A 190 12.50 6.28 -0.84
C ALA A 190 13.19 5.45 0.24
N TYR A 191 14.34 5.90 0.75
CA TYR A 191 15.06 5.22 1.83
C TYR A 191 14.21 5.06 3.09
N TYR A 192 13.61 6.15 3.59
CA TYR A 192 12.79 6.07 4.79
C TYR A 192 11.52 5.25 4.58
N ARG A 193 10.83 5.39 3.45
CA ARG A 193 9.60 4.62 3.18
C ARG A 193 9.88 3.14 3.03
N LEU A 194 10.98 2.74 2.38
CA LEU A 194 11.37 1.34 2.29
C LEU A 194 11.86 0.80 3.64
N GLY A 195 12.61 1.58 4.41
CA GLY A 195 13.08 1.17 5.74
C GLY A 195 11.94 0.97 6.75
N ILE A 196 10.98 1.91 6.79
CA ILE A 196 9.76 1.77 7.61
C ILE A 196 8.93 0.55 7.15
N HIS A 197 8.84 0.30 5.84
CA HIS A 197 8.15 -0.88 5.32
C HIS A 197 8.85 -2.18 5.76
N ALA A 198 10.19 -2.24 5.68
CA ALA A 198 10.98 -3.35 6.17
C ALA A 198 10.72 -3.62 7.66
N TYR A 199 10.64 -2.57 8.49
CA TYR A 199 10.30 -2.68 9.90
C TYR A 199 8.90 -3.25 10.14
N VAL A 200 7.90 -2.82 9.37
CA VAL A 200 6.54 -3.39 9.46
C VAL A 200 6.57 -4.90 9.17
N LEU A 201 7.44 -5.34 8.26
CA LEU A 201 7.64 -6.75 7.91
C LEU A 201 8.57 -7.53 8.86
N ASP A 202 9.08 -6.91 9.93
CA ASP A 202 10.07 -7.46 10.86
C ASP A 202 11.47 -7.69 10.24
N TYR A 203 11.77 -7.08 9.10
CA TYR A 203 13.11 -7.07 8.50
C TYR A 203 13.97 -5.96 9.10
N TYR A 204 14.32 -6.12 10.38
CA TYR A 204 15.00 -5.08 11.17
C TYR A 204 16.36 -4.66 10.60
N GLY A 205 17.14 -5.61 10.03
CA GLY A 205 18.42 -5.30 9.39
C GLY A 205 18.27 -4.38 8.16
N ASP A 206 17.37 -4.73 7.24
CA ASP A 206 17.05 -3.91 6.06
C ASP A 206 16.52 -2.52 6.48
N SER A 207 15.65 -2.49 7.50
CA SER A 207 15.12 -1.25 8.08
C SER A 207 16.23 -0.30 8.54
N ILE A 208 17.17 -0.81 9.34
CA ILE A 208 18.32 -0.03 9.83
C ILE A 208 19.17 0.46 8.66
N GLU A 209 19.51 -0.42 7.72
CA GLU A 209 20.36 -0.07 6.58
C GLU A 209 19.74 1.07 5.75
N LEU A 210 18.47 0.93 5.39
CA LEU A 210 17.75 1.87 4.54
C LEU A 210 17.53 3.20 5.24
N CYS A 211 17.01 3.20 6.47
CA CYS A 211 16.79 4.44 7.22
C CYS A 211 18.12 5.15 7.52
N SER A 212 19.21 4.42 7.79
CA SER A 212 20.53 5.02 8.01
C SER A 212 21.10 5.66 6.74
N LYS A 213 20.81 5.11 5.55
CA LYS A 213 21.15 5.77 4.27
C LYS A 213 20.42 7.11 4.14
N GLY A 214 19.12 7.14 4.42
CA GLY A 214 18.33 8.37 4.44
C GLY A 214 18.89 9.41 5.42
N LEU A 215 19.20 9.00 6.66
CA LEU A 215 19.74 9.89 7.70
C LEU A 215 21.08 10.54 7.33
N ARG A 216 21.94 9.84 6.59
CA ARG A 216 23.24 10.40 6.16
C ARG A 216 23.08 11.53 5.15
N GLU A 217 22.02 11.49 4.34
CA GLU A 217 21.76 12.50 3.33
C GLU A 217 20.88 13.64 3.86
N ASP A 218 19.97 13.33 4.78
CA ASP A 218 18.95 14.24 5.25
C ASP A 218 19.46 15.19 6.34
N GLN A 219 19.60 16.47 5.96
CA GLN A 219 20.02 17.55 6.86
C GLN A 219 18.86 18.24 7.56
N GLU A 220 17.62 17.99 7.14
CA GLU A 220 16.46 18.66 7.69
C GLU A 220 15.96 17.92 8.94
N ASP A 221 15.33 18.64 9.86
CA ASP A 221 14.49 18.00 10.86
C ASP A 221 13.08 17.91 10.30
N SER A 222 12.54 16.70 10.23
CA SER A 222 11.24 16.44 9.59
C SER A 222 10.51 15.30 10.28
N LYS A 223 9.17 15.28 10.15
CA LYS A 223 8.35 14.15 10.63
C LYS A 223 8.83 12.81 10.08
N MET A 224 9.26 12.79 8.83
CA MET A 224 9.73 11.57 8.16
C MET A 224 11.04 11.07 8.76
N LYS A 225 11.98 11.98 9.06
CA LYS A 225 13.24 11.68 9.75
C LYS A 225 13.01 11.20 11.18
N ALA A 226 12.14 11.88 11.94
CA ALA A 226 11.76 11.44 13.28
C ALA A 226 11.16 10.02 13.27
N SER A 227 10.27 9.72 12.32
CA SER A 227 9.75 8.36 12.10
C SER A 227 10.83 7.33 11.77
N ALA A 228 11.81 7.70 10.93
CA ALA A 228 12.94 6.83 10.60
C ALA A 228 13.85 6.57 11.80
N LEU A 229 14.11 7.57 12.64
CA LEU A 229 14.88 7.41 13.89
C LEU A 229 14.18 6.46 14.86
N ILE A 230 12.87 6.64 15.09
CA ILE A 230 12.07 5.70 15.91
C ILE A 230 12.22 4.27 15.36
N THR A 231 12.12 4.13 14.04
CA THR A 231 12.19 2.83 13.36
C THR A 231 13.58 2.19 13.55
N ILE A 232 14.66 2.95 13.44
CA ILE A 232 16.03 2.48 13.70
C ILE A 232 16.17 2.03 15.16
N ILE A 233 15.76 2.87 16.11
CA ILE A 233 15.87 2.58 17.55
C ILE A 233 15.09 1.30 17.88
N SER A 234 13.82 1.20 17.45
CA SER A 234 13.01 0.01 17.64
C SER A 234 13.62 -1.23 16.99
N SER A 235 14.20 -1.10 15.79
CA SER A 235 14.88 -2.21 15.11
C SER A 235 16.07 -2.73 15.91
N TYR A 236 16.92 -1.84 16.45
CA TYR A 236 18.02 -2.24 17.33
C TYR A 236 17.53 -2.88 18.63
N LEU A 237 16.45 -2.37 19.22
CA LEU A 237 15.85 -2.96 20.43
C LEU A 237 15.36 -4.39 20.20
N TYR A 238 14.69 -4.66 19.07
CA TYR A 238 14.28 -6.02 18.71
C TYR A 238 15.44 -6.96 18.40
N LEU A 239 16.56 -6.43 17.90
CA LEU A 239 17.79 -7.19 17.69
C LEU A 239 18.64 -7.34 18.97
N GLY A 240 18.26 -6.68 20.06
CA GLY A 240 18.98 -6.72 21.34
C GLY A 240 20.22 -5.82 21.41
N ASP A 241 20.44 -4.93 20.43
CA ASP A 241 21.57 -4.00 20.43
C ASP A 241 21.22 -2.70 21.18
N LEU A 242 21.36 -2.75 22.50
CA LEU A 242 21.01 -1.63 23.37
C LEU A 242 21.98 -0.44 23.22
N ILE A 243 23.21 -0.68 22.78
CA ILE A 243 24.23 0.37 22.63
C ILE A 243 23.83 1.29 21.48
N LEU A 244 23.49 0.73 20.33
CA LEU A 244 23.07 1.51 19.18
C LEU A 244 21.68 2.12 19.39
N ALA A 245 20.76 1.44 20.06
CA ALA A 245 19.48 2.03 20.45
C ALA A 245 19.66 3.30 21.32
N ASP A 246 20.51 3.22 22.35
CA ASP A 246 20.85 4.38 23.21
C ASP A 246 21.60 5.48 22.44
N TYR A 247 22.38 5.15 21.42
CA TYR A 247 23.09 6.12 20.60
C TYR A 247 22.14 6.96 19.73
N TYR A 248 21.12 6.35 19.14
CA TYR A 248 20.17 7.05 18.27
C TYR A 248 19.06 7.78 19.05
N LEU A 249 18.72 7.34 20.26
CA LEU A 249 17.63 7.93 21.04
C LEU A 249 17.77 9.44 21.29
N PRO A 250 18.94 9.99 21.70
CA PRO A 250 19.11 11.43 21.89
C PRO A 250 18.88 12.24 20.60
N GLN A 251 19.18 11.68 19.43
CA GLN A 251 18.92 12.36 18.16
C GLN A 251 17.42 12.52 17.93
N TYR A 252 16.63 11.49 18.25
CA TYR A 252 15.17 11.60 18.20
C TYR A 252 14.62 12.54 19.28
N GLU A 253 15.10 12.44 20.52
CA GLU A 253 14.67 13.31 21.62
C GLU A 253 14.92 14.80 21.33
N SER A 254 15.95 15.11 20.53
CA SER A 254 16.28 16.49 20.12
C SER A 254 15.44 17.03 18.96
N SER A 255 14.64 16.19 18.28
CA SER A 255 13.82 16.59 17.15
C SER A 255 12.61 17.43 17.60
N ALA A 256 12.24 18.44 16.82
CA ALA A 256 11.01 19.20 17.00
C ALA A 256 9.74 18.34 16.80
N TYR A 257 9.89 17.12 16.26
CA TYR A 257 8.82 16.15 16.05
C TYR A 257 8.87 14.98 17.06
N ALA A 258 9.67 15.10 18.12
CA ALA A 258 9.62 14.19 19.25
C ALA A 258 8.26 14.27 19.97
N ASP A 259 7.74 13.13 20.41
CA ASP A 259 6.49 13.04 21.17
C ASP A 259 6.60 11.96 22.26
N PHE A 260 5.46 11.47 22.77
CA PHE A 260 5.39 10.44 23.79
C PHE A 260 6.30 9.23 23.50
N ARG A 261 6.56 8.93 22.22
CA ARG A 261 7.41 7.79 21.81
C ARG A 261 8.84 7.90 22.33
N ALA A 262 9.31 9.10 22.68
CA ALA A 262 10.64 9.26 23.29
C ALA A 262 10.69 8.57 24.66
N LYS A 263 9.69 8.81 25.50
CA LYS A 263 9.52 8.13 26.79
C LYS A 263 9.28 6.63 26.60
N HIS A 264 8.44 6.27 25.63
CA HIS A 264 8.18 4.88 25.28
C HIS A 264 9.47 4.11 24.93
N LEU A 265 10.31 4.65 24.03
CA LEU A 265 11.58 4.04 23.62
C LEU A 265 12.58 3.96 24.78
N ARG A 266 12.65 5.01 25.61
CA ARG A 266 13.50 5.01 26.81
C ARG A 266 13.06 3.94 27.81
N ALA A 267 11.76 3.77 28.03
CA ALA A 267 11.19 2.72 28.87
C ALA A 267 11.55 1.33 28.33
N PHE A 268 11.51 1.16 27.00
CA PHE A 268 11.91 -0.09 26.37
C PHE A 268 13.39 -0.43 26.56
N ILE A 269 14.28 0.56 26.44
CA ILE A 269 15.70 0.37 26.77
C ILE A 269 15.87 -0.04 28.24
N LEU A 270 15.18 0.62 29.18
CA LEU A 270 15.25 0.29 30.61
C LEU A 270 14.75 -1.14 30.90
N ALA A 271 13.65 -1.55 30.26
CA ALA A 271 13.10 -2.89 30.37
C ALA A 271 14.13 -3.94 29.89
N LYS A 272 14.75 -3.74 28.72
CA LYS A 272 15.79 -4.65 28.22
C LYS A 272 17.07 -4.66 29.06
N LYS A 273 17.30 -3.64 29.89
CA LYS A 273 18.37 -3.61 30.90
C LYS A 273 17.98 -4.24 32.25
N GLY A 274 16.76 -4.77 32.38
CA GLY A 274 16.25 -5.36 33.62
C GLY A 274 15.80 -4.34 34.67
N ARG A 275 15.71 -3.05 34.33
CA ARG A 275 15.24 -1.98 35.23
C ARG A 275 13.72 -1.87 35.15
N TYR A 276 13.02 -2.92 35.56
CA TYR A 276 11.60 -3.11 35.25
C TYR A 276 10.66 -2.09 35.89
N GLU A 277 10.82 -1.75 37.17
CA GLU A 277 9.94 -0.76 37.83
C GLU A 277 10.05 0.62 37.16
N GLU A 278 11.28 1.08 36.90
CA GLU A 278 11.50 2.35 36.21
C GLU A 278 10.96 2.34 34.77
N ALA A 279 11.04 1.18 34.09
CA ALA A 279 10.45 1.02 32.77
C ALA A 279 8.92 1.13 32.83
N ILE A 280 8.27 0.45 33.79
CA ILE A 280 6.81 0.50 33.98
C ILE A 280 6.35 1.92 34.26
N ASP A 281 7.00 2.64 35.17
CA ASP A 281 6.67 4.04 35.48
C ASP A 281 6.74 4.92 34.24
N LEU A 282 7.78 4.74 33.44
CA LEU A 282 7.99 5.53 32.23
C LEU A 282 7.03 5.13 31.10
N TYR A 283 6.66 3.85 30.98
CA TYR A 283 5.60 3.41 30.08
C TYR A 283 4.25 4.01 30.47
N LYS A 284 3.87 3.98 31.75
CA LYS A 284 2.62 4.60 32.24
C LYS A 284 2.59 6.10 31.95
N ALA A 285 3.68 6.82 32.24
CA ALA A 285 3.81 8.24 31.90
C ALA A 285 3.72 8.49 30.38
N SER A 286 4.30 7.61 29.57
CA SER A 286 4.19 7.69 28.11
C SER A 286 2.75 7.43 27.63
N MET A 287 2.00 6.56 28.31
CA MET A 287 0.63 6.19 27.95
C MET A 287 -0.36 7.34 28.18
N GLU A 288 -0.13 8.15 29.22
CA GLU A 288 -0.92 9.35 29.53
C GLU A 288 -0.83 10.39 28.40
N GLU A 289 0.36 10.59 27.83
CA GLU A 289 0.62 11.52 26.73
C GLU A 289 0.23 10.97 25.35
N ALA A 290 0.11 9.64 25.24
CA ALA A 290 -0.14 8.98 23.99
C ALA A 290 -1.59 9.18 23.50
N THR A 291 -1.74 9.26 22.18
CA THR A 291 -3.04 9.12 21.52
C THR A 291 -3.60 7.71 21.78
N GLN A 292 -4.93 7.53 21.66
CA GLN A 292 -5.60 6.24 21.87
C GLN A 292 -4.86 5.07 21.20
N LEU A 293 -4.44 5.26 19.94
CA LEU A 293 -3.74 4.22 19.17
C LEU A 293 -2.27 4.04 19.59
N GLY A 294 -1.60 5.11 20.02
CA GLY A 294 -0.23 5.03 20.55
C GLY A 294 -0.15 4.22 21.85
N ARG A 295 -1.24 4.21 22.63
CA ARG A 295 -1.34 3.43 23.87
C ARG A 295 -1.30 1.92 23.64
N ILE A 296 -1.70 1.42 22.46
CA ILE A 296 -1.69 -0.03 22.15
C ILE A 296 -0.27 -0.59 22.17
N SER A 297 0.69 0.08 21.53
CA SER A 297 2.09 -0.38 21.53
C SER A 297 2.72 -0.29 22.92
N ILE A 298 2.37 0.73 23.70
CA ILE A 298 2.83 0.87 25.08
C ILE A 298 2.25 -0.25 25.95
N ALA A 299 0.95 -0.52 25.83
CA ALA A 299 0.27 -1.60 26.53
C ALA A 299 0.89 -2.98 26.21
N HIS A 300 1.23 -3.23 24.94
CA HIS A 300 1.95 -4.45 24.53
C HIS A 300 3.28 -4.60 25.28
N ASP A 301 4.08 -3.54 25.34
CA ASP A 301 5.41 -3.60 25.96
C ASP A 301 5.35 -3.67 27.50
N ILE A 302 4.34 -3.06 28.12
CA ILE A 302 4.04 -3.26 29.55
C ILE A 302 3.75 -4.74 29.83
N LEU A 303 2.90 -5.38 29.02
CA LEU A 303 2.58 -6.80 29.19
C LEU A 303 3.82 -7.70 29.04
N GLU A 304 4.75 -7.36 28.13
CA GLU A 304 6.02 -8.08 28.03
C GLU A 304 6.81 -8.03 29.34
N VAL A 305 6.95 -6.84 29.94
CA VAL A 305 7.63 -6.68 31.24
C VAL A 305 6.88 -7.41 32.36
N CYS A 306 5.55 -7.34 32.37
CA CYS A 306 4.74 -8.01 33.40
C CYS A 306 4.86 -9.54 33.35
N MET A 307 4.97 -10.14 32.15
CA MET A 307 5.22 -11.58 32.04
C MET A 307 6.60 -11.96 32.58
N GLU A 308 7.64 -11.16 32.33
CA GLU A 308 9.00 -11.44 32.85
C GLU A 308 9.08 -11.31 34.37
N THR A 309 8.29 -10.40 34.95
CA THR A 309 8.35 -10.05 36.38
C THR A 309 7.25 -10.70 37.23
N GLY A 310 6.25 -11.35 36.62
CA GLY A 310 5.12 -11.96 37.32
C GLY A 310 4.14 -10.95 37.94
N ARG A 311 4.08 -9.72 37.41
CA ARG A 311 3.23 -8.63 37.92
C ARG A 311 1.79 -8.75 37.42
N ASN A 312 1.07 -9.73 37.98
CA ASN A 312 -0.33 -10.01 37.62
C ASN A 312 -1.29 -8.85 37.93
N ASP A 313 -0.96 -8.03 38.93
CA ASP A 313 -1.70 -6.83 39.30
C ASP A 313 -1.80 -5.83 38.14
N ILE A 314 -0.69 -5.59 37.45
CA ILE A 314 -0.63 -4.65 36.32
C ILE A 314 -1.31 -5.25 35.07
N ILE A 315 -1.21 -6.55 34.86
CA ILE A 315 -1.91 -7.24 33.76
C ILE A 315 -3.42 -7.03 33.89
N GLU A 316 -3.96 -7.24 35.08
CA GLU A 316 -5.39 -7.05 35.35
C GLU A 316 -5.82 -5.59 35.17
N GLU A 317 -5.07 -4.63 35.72
CA GLU A 317 -5.30 -3.19 35.54
C GLU A 317 -5.38 -2.81 34.06
N LEU A 318 -4.43 -3.28 33.26
CA LEU A 318 -4.34 -2.95 31.85
C LEU A 318 -5.51 -3.53 31.04
N ILE A 319 -5.89 -4.79 31.31
CA ILE A 319 -7.03 -5.45 30.65
C ILE A 319 -8.34 -4.72 30.97
N GLN A 320 -8.55 -4.31 32.22
CA GLN A 320 -9.75 -3.53 32.61
C GLN A 320 -9.82 -2.17 31.90
N SER A 321 -8.66 -1.59 31.57
CA SER A 321 -8.56 -0.30 30.87
C SER A 321 -8.57 -0.38 29.34
N GLU A 322 -8.77 -1.56 28.74
CA GLU A 322 -8.68 -1.79 27.29
C GLU A 322 -9.54 -0.86 26.43
N HIS A 323 -10.73 -0.53 26.90
CA HIS A 323 -11.65 0.39 26.24
C HIS A 323 -11.06 1.79 26.01
N THR A 324 -10.00 2.15 26.74
CA THR A 324 -9.33 3.45 26.64
C THR A 324 -8.29 3.52 25.52
N PHE A 325 -7.90 2.38 24.92
CA PHE A 325 -6.85 2.32 23.89
C PHE A 325 -7.16 1.39 22.71
N LEU A 326 -8.01 0.38 22.87
CA LEU A 326 -8.41 -0.48 21.76
C LEU A 326 -9.31 0.26 20.77
N PRO A 327 -9.15 0.02 19.46
CA PRO A 327 -9.95 0.67 18.43
C PRO A 327 -11.40 0.12 18.45
N LEU A 328 -12.39 1.02 18.37
CA LEU A 328 -13.82 0.66 18.32
C LEU A 328 -14.33 0.34 16.90
N GLY A 329 -13.46 0.37 15.89
CA GLY A 329 -13.84 0.19 14.49
C GLY A 329 -12.69 -0.29 13.61
N ASN A 330 -12.91 -0.27 12.29
CA ASN A 330 -11.93 -0.74 11.31
C ASN A 330 -10.62 0.07 11.41
N ILE A 331 -9.51 -0.65 11.43
CA ILE A 331 -8.16 -0.08 11.50
C ILE A 331 -7.67 0.19 10.07
N ASP A 332 -7.26 1.42 9.81
CA ASP A 332 -6.95 1.95 8.48
C ASP A 332 -5.45 1.93 8.11
N HIS A 333 -4.60 1.24 8.88
CA HIS A 333 -3.14 1.25 8.66
C HIS A 333 -2.47 -0.06 9.13
N PRO A 334 -1.49 -0.64 8.41
CA PRO A 334 -0.95 -1.97 8.71
C PRO A 334 -0.20 -1.99 10.02
N ASN A 335 0.59 -0.94 10.27
CA ASN A 335 1.33 -0.85 11.52
C ASN A 335 0.38 -0.80 12.73
N LYS A 336 -0.82 -0.22 12.57
CA LYS A 336 -1.84 -0.22 13.62
C LYS A 336 -2.44 -1.61 13.76
N VAL A 337 -2.80 -2.28 12.66
CA VAL A 337 -3.29 -3.67 12.68
C VAL A 337 -2.28 -4.61 13.32
N LYS A 338 -1.00 -4.47 12.96
CA LYS A 338 0.15 -5.20 13.53
C LYS A 338 0.25 -4.98 15.03
N ASN A 339 0.23 -3.73 15.50
CA ASN A 339 0.34 -3.42 16.93
C ASN A 339 -0.85 -3.97 17.72
N THR A 340 -2.06 -3.90 17.17
CA THR A 340 -3.25 -4.50 17.78
C THR A 340 -3.14 -6.02 17.84
N ALA A 341 -2.67 -6.66 16.76
CA ALA A 341 -2.43 -8.11 16.72
C ALA A 341 -1.40 -8.54 17.77
N ALA A 342 -0.28 -7.82 17.86
CA ALA A 342 0.78 -8.08 18.83
C ALA A 342 0.27 -7.92 20.27
N TYR A 343 -0.52 -6.88 20.55
CA TYR A 343 -1.17 -6.69 21.84
C TYR A 343 -2.06 -7.88 22.21
N TYR A 344 -2.97 -8.31 21.33
CA TYR A 344 -3.85 -9.45 21.59
C TYR A 344 -3.07 -10.76 21.75
N GLN A 345 -2.01 -10.96 20.98
CA GLN A 345 -1.14 -12.13 21.11
C GLN A 345 -0.50 -12.16 22.50
N ARG A 346 0.04 -11.02 22.93
CA ARG A 346 0.69 -10.88 24.25
C ARG A 346 -0.31 -11.02 25.39
N LYS A 347 -1.48 -10.38 25.28
CA LYS A 347 -2.60 -10.53 26.22
C LYS A 347 -2.97 -12.00 26.38
N GLY A 348 -3.15 -12.71 25.27
CA GLY A 348 -3.47 -14.13 25.28
C GLY A 348 -2.44 -14.96 26.04
N MET A 349 -1.15 -14.73 25.78
CA MET A 349 -0.07 -15.38 26.52
C MET A 349 -0.09 -15.05 28.03
N CYS A 350 -0.31 -13.79 28.40
CA CYS A 350 -0.42 -13.37 29.80
C CYS A 350 -1.59 -14.10 30.50
N LEU A 351 -2.76 -14.10 29.88
CA LEU A 351 -3.98 -14.72 30.40
C LEU A 351 -3.82 -16.24 30.60
N LEU A 352 -3.20 -16.91 29.63
CA LEU A 352 -2.85 -18.33 29.75
C LEU A 352 -1.89 -18.57 30.93
N SER A 353 -0.93 -17.69 31.16
CA SER A 353 0.05 -17.83 32.25
C SER A 353 -0.58 -17.67 33.66
N VAL A 354 -1.65 -16.88 33.77
CA VAL A 354 -2.40 -16.70 35.04
C VAL A 354 -3.59 -17.67 35.17
N GLY A 355 -3.77 -18.58 34.21
CA GLY A 355 -4.80 -19.62 34.24
C GLY A 355 -6.17 -19.21 33.69
N GLN A 356 -6.32 -18.01 33.13
CA GLN A 356 -7.54 -17.55 32.44
C GLN A 356 -7.54 -18.09 31.00
N VAL A 357 -7.95 -19.35 30.86
CA VAL A 357 -7.74 -20.13 29.63
C VAL A 357 -8.58 -19.63 28.47
N ASP A 358 -9.89 -19.50 28.68
CA ASP A 358 -10.83 -19.23 27.61
C ASP A 358 -10.60 -17.83 27.03
N GLU A 359 -10.42 -16.82 27.90
CA GLU A 359 -10.09 -15.45 27.50
C GLU A 359 -8.70 -15.36 26.83
N GLY A 360 -7.76 -16.20 27.28
CA GLY A 360 -6.42 -16.29 26.68
C GLY A 360 -6.46 -16.83 25.26
N ILE A 361 -7.21 -17.90 25.02
CA ILE A 361 -7.39 -18.48 23.68
C ILE A 361 -8.17 -17.51 22.78
N ASP A 362 -9.24 -16.89 23.27
CA ASP A 362 -10.00 -15.91 22.49
C ASP A 362 -9.11 -14.73 22.07
N SER A 363 -8.22 -14.26 22.95
CA SER A 363 -7.25 -13.20 22.62
C SER A 363 -6.27 -13.65 21.53
N LEU A 364 -5.75 -14.89 21.57
CA LEU A 364 -4.89 -15.43 20.51
C LEU A 364 -5.63 -15.57 19.18
N ILE A 365 -6.92 -15.93 19.20
CA ILE A 365 -7.77 -15.98 18.00
C ILE A 365 -7.99 -14.58 17.42
N GLN A 366 -8.16 -13.54 18.25
CA GLN A 366 -8.21 -12.15 17.77
C GLN A 366 -6.91 -11.73 17.10
N ALA A 367 -5.76 -12.04 17.71
CA ALA A 367 -4.44 -11.77 17.12
C ALA A 367 -4.28 -12.43 15.75
N LEU A 368 -4.67 -13.70 15.65
CA LEU A 368 -4.67 -14.48 14.42
C LEU A 368 -5.50 -13.79 13.32
N SER A 369 -6.71 -13.33 13.65
CA SER A 369 -7.58 -12.59 12.72
C SER A 369 -6.91 -11.32 12.18
N TYR A 370 -6.31 -10.51 13.06
CA TYR A 370 -5.62 -9.28 12.63
C TYR A 370 -4.37 -9.56 11.80
N TYR A 371 -3.53 -10.54 12.17
CA TYR A 371 -2.36 -10.91 11.37
C TYR A 371 -2.75 -11.42 9.98
N ARG A 372 -3.87 -12.15 9.87
CA ARG A 372 -4.41 -12.56 8.59
C ARG A 372 -4.79 -11.37 7.69
N GLN A 373 -5.41 -10.34 8.24
CA GLN A 373 -5.84 -9.15 7.48
C GLN A 373 -4.68 -8.46 6.75
N ILE A 374 -3.47 -8.52 7.30
CA ILE A 374 -2.25 -7.95 6.73
C ILE A 374 -1.32 -9.00 6.09
N GLY A 375 -1.82 -10.22 5.83
CA GLY A 375 -1.07 -11.28 5.13
C GLY A 375 0.12 -11.86 5.91
N ARG A 376 0.18 -11.69 7.24
CA ARG A 376 1.29 -12.19 8.08
C ARG A 376 1.11 -13.67 8.45
N HIS A 377 1.29 -14.55 7.47
CA HIS A 377 1.07 -15.99 7.61
C HIS A 377 1.93 -16.65 8.72
N GLU A 378 3.20 -16.25 8.84
CA GLU A 378 4.08 -16.77 9.90
C GLU A 378 3.53 -16.47 11.31
N ARG A 379 3.04 -15.23 11.53
CA ARG A 379 2.44 -14.81 12.80
C ARG A 379 1.10 -15.50 13.08
N VAL A 380 0.31 -15.78 12.04
CA VAL A 380 -0.89 -16.62 12.14
C VAL A 380 -0.52 -18.00 12.66
N THR A 381 0.52 -18.63 12.09
CA THR A 381 1.02 -19.93 12.54
C THR A 381 1.53 -19.87 13.97
N GLU A 382 2.28 -18.84 14.37
CA GLU A 382 2.74 -18.65 15.75
C GLU A 382 1.58 -18.64 16.75
N CYS A 383 0.50 -17.89 16.47
CA CYS A 383 -0.69 -17.85 17.33
C CYS A 383 -1.31 -19.24 17.51
N ILE A 384 -1.43 -20.01 16.41
CA ILE A 384 -1.93 -21.40 16.46
C ILE A 384 -1.00 -22.27 17.30
N CYS A 385 0.32 -22.15 17.10
CA CYS A 385 1.31 -22.90 17.87
C CYS A 385 1.20 -22.61 19.36
N HIS A 386 1.00 -21.35 19.78
CA HIS A 386 0.80 -21.02 21.19
C HIS A 386 -0.43 -21.71 21.79
N ILE A 387 -1.56 -21.73 21.06
CA ILE A 387 -2.78 -22.44 21.49
C ILE A 387 -2.48 -23.94 21.64
N LEU A 388 -1.93 -24.57 20.61
CA LEU A 388 -1.64 -26.00 20.61
C LEU A 388 -0.64 -26.40 21.71
N GLU A 389 0.41 -25.59 21.89
CA GLU A 389 1.45 -25.85 22.88
C GLU A 389 0.90 -25.76 24.31
N TYR A 390 0.05 -24.77 24.60
CA TYR A 390 -0.62 -24.67 25.89
C TYR A 390 -1.46 -25.92 26.19
N HIS A 391 -2.27 -26.37 25.25
CA HIS A 391 -3.10 -27.57 25.41
C HIS A 391 -2.25 -28.83 25.60
N ARG A 392 -1.17 -28.97 24.82
CA ARG A 392 -0.23 -30.09 24.90
C ARG A 392 0.48 -30.15 26.25
N GLN A 393 1.01 -29.02 26.73
CA GLN A 393 1.73 -28.93 28.00
C GLN A 393 0.83 -29.18 29.21
N ASN A 394 -0.44 -28.77 29.14
CA ASN A 394 -1.40 -28.90 30.23
C ASN A 394 -2.27 -30.17 30.15
N HIS A 395 -2.03 -31.04 29.16
CA HIS A 395 -2.84 -32.24 28.90
C HIS A 395 -4.35 -31.95 28.79
N LYS A 396 -4.71 -30.82 28.18
CA LYS A 396 -6.11 -30.39 27.98
C LYS A 396 -6.52 -30.58 26.53
N ASN A 397 -7.76 -31.03 26.31
CA ASN A 397 -8.33 -31.09 24.96
C ASN A 397 -8.67 -29.68 24.46
N LEU A 398 -8.41 -29.41 23.17
CA LEU A 398 -8.90 -28.22 22.49
C LEU A 398 -10.37 -28.44 22.09
N SER A 399 -11.23 -27.48 22.38
CA SER A 399 -12.66 -27.60 22.08
C SER A 399 -12.91 -27.57 20.56
N ILE A 400 -13.99 -28.22 20.12
CA ILE A 400 -14.42 -28.19 18.71
C ILE A 400 -14.77 -26.75 18.30
N GLU A 401 -15.37 -25.96 19.20
CA GLU A 401 -15.68 -24.55 18.94
C GLU A 401 -14.44 -23.73 18.57
N TYR A 402 -13.33 -23.90 19.29
CA TYR A 402 -12.08 -23.21 18.97
C TYR A 402 -11.47 -23.69 17.65
N LEU A 403 -11.56 -24.99 17.35
CA LEU A 403 -11.13 -25.54 16.07
C LEU A 403 -11.93 -24.95 14.90
N GLU A 404 -13.25 -24.82 15.05
CA GLU A 404 -14.12 -24.21 14.04
C GLU A 404 -13.79 -22.72 13.82
N LYS A 405 -13.59 -21.94 14.90
CA LYS A 405 -13.16 -20.54 14.80
C LYS A 405 -11.84 -20.40 14.04
N ILE A 406 -10.82 -21.20 14.41
CA ILE A 406 -9.51 -21.19 13.74
C ILE A 406 -9.68 -21.56 12.26
N THR A 407 -10.46 -22.61 11.96
CA THR A 407 -10.69 -23.06 10.59
C THR A 407 -11.36 -21.99 9.74
N GLN A 408 -12.40 -21.31 10.24
CA GLN A 408 -13.04 -20.18 9.54
C GLN A 408 -12.05 -19.05 9.24
N ILE A 409 -11.15 -18.75 10.19
CA ILE A 409 -10.10 -17.74 10.01
C ILE A 409 -8.93 -18.23 9.12
N ILE A 410 -8.86 -19.50 8.75
CA ILE A 410 -7.90 -19.98 7.75
C ILE A 410 -8.56 -20.12 6.37
N ASP A 411 -9.82 -20.58 6.35
CA ASP A 411 -10.54 -21.01 5.15
C ASP A 411 -11.26 -19.92 4.37
N ASN A 412 -11.49 -18.72 4.92
CA ASN A 412 -11.88 -17.56 4.09
C ASN A 412 -10.76 -17.18 3.10
N ARG A 413 -10.53 -18.01 2.08
CA ARG A 413 -9.87 -17.63 0.84
C ARG A 413 -10.55 -16.35 0.41
N ILE A 414 -9.77 -15.28 0.33
CA ILE A 414 -10.18 -13.98 -0.19
C ILE A 414 -10.99 -14.27 -1.47
N ARG A 415 -12.31 -14.09 -1.39
CA ARG A 415 -13.20 -14.13 -2.55
C ARG A 415 -13.10 -12.81 -3.27
#